data_AF-A0A6M8VD27-F1
#
_entry.id   AF-A0A6M8VD27-F1
#
_cell.length_a   1.000
_cell.length_b   1.000
_cell.length_c   1.000
_cell.angle_alpha   90.00
_cell.angle_beta   90.00
_cell.angle_gamma   90.00
#
_symmetry.space_group_name_H-M   'P 1'
#
loop_
_entity.id
_entity.type
_entity.pdbx_description
1 polymer ?
#
loop_
_entity_poly.entity_id
_entity_poly.type
_entity_poly.pdbx_seq_one_letter_code
_entity_poly.pdbx_strand_id
1 'polypeptide(L)'
;MKNILFLAMLLLILLIIGCSEDEVVTPPINDNEKLNKRTVELFNQGVEVVEAAITIDREFSFDDNVLLKSLYNAGYSVSDVVKAIHIAYEYNSRLAEPILIEILKNKTEADIAELILSEYADELKTRREDLKYFLQKVVNIESKVQILKNTFKENQKLILIILKDVGDNSTEVIKVLINNFQLTKEDVKILILEAECTASEIADALRTIYNSSASEVFQFLSDNGFPVIQVLNVLKDLYNLSTLQMTQLLEEKDYDVSEITEVLIELQYSYEQIGIVLKDYFHYSAEATTSLLKQLNVNIENIADILIIVYNLTIPVTVEILYEAGFSIEEIIDLLYHHLNLGVQEIIDLLSYFNLDPCVVLNYFNIPC
;
A
#
# COMPACT_ATOMS: atom_id res chain seq x y z
N MET A 1 36.78 59.29 -77.31
CA MET A 1 38.03 58.63 -76.87
C MET A 1 38.12 58.32 -75.36
N LYS A 2 37.11 58.63 -74.51
CA LYS A 2 37.12 58.25 -73.07
C LYS A 2 36.61 56.83 -72.75
N ASN A 3 35.90 56.18 -73.66
CA ASN A 3 35.31 54.85 -73.40
C ASN A 3 36.20 53.65 -73.80
N ILE A 4 37.29 53.86 -74.52
CA ILE A 4 38.21 52.76 -74.89
C ILE A 4 39.23 52.50 -73.77
N LEU A 5 39.62 53.53 -73.02
CA LEU A 5 40.52 53.38 -71.87
C LEU A 5 39.86 52.62 -70.70
N PHE A 6 38.54 52.78 -70.53
CA PHE A 6 37.80 52.10 -69.45
C PHE A 6 37.62 50.60 -69.74
N LEU A 7 37.44 50.23 -71.02
CA LEU A 7 37.27 48.83 -71.42
C LEU A 7 38.59 48.05 -71.33
N ALA A 8 39.72 48.68 -71.64
CA ALA A 8 41.05 48.06 -71.51
C ALA A 8 41.45 47.86 -70.03
N MET A 9 41.05 48.77 -69.13
CA MET A 9 41.31 48.65 -67.70
C MET A 9 40.42 47.57 -67.05
N LEU A 10 39.17 47.41 -67.51
CA LEU A 10 38.25 46.37 -67.04
C LEU A 10 38.70 44.96 -67.49
N LEU A 11 39.25 44.83 -68.70
CA LEU A 11 39.82 43.56 -69.19
C LEU A 11 41.11 43.16 -68.45
N LEU A 12 41.92 44.14 -68.00
CA LEU A 12 43.12 43.87 -67.20
C LEU A 12 42.76 43.41 -65.78
N ILE A 13 41.66 43.92 -65.19
CA ILE A 13 41.18 43.51 -63.87
C ILE A 13 40.55 42.10 -63.92
N LEU A 14 39.82 41.76 -64.99
CA LEU A 14 39.23 40.43 -65.17
C LEU A 14 40.27 39.32 -65.44
N LEU A 15 41.43 39.66 -66.01
CA LEU A 15 42.53 38.70 -66.22
C LEU A 15 43.36 38.43 -64.95
N ILE A 16 43.30 39.29 -63.93
CA ILE A 16 44.02 39.11 -62.65
C ILE A 16 43.17 38.33 -61.63
N ILE A 17 41.85 38.27 -61.80
CA ILE A 17 40.95 37.49 -60.94
C ILE A 17 40.85 36.01 -61.40
N GLY A 18 41.41 35.67 -62.57
CA GLY A 18 41.34 34.32 -63.15
C GLY A 18 42.38 33.30 -62.66
N CYS A 19 43.19 33.59 -61.63
CA CYS A 19 44.22 32.67 -61.14
C CYS A 19 44.42 32.77 -59.62
N SER A 20 43.49 32.23 -58.83
CA SER A 20 43.88 31.38 -57.71
C SER A 20 42.92 30.19 -57.66
N GLU A 21 43.45 29.02 -58.01
CA GLU A 21 42.90 27.75 -57.53
C GLU A 21 43.17 27.72 -56.03
N ASP A 22 42.35 28.44 -55.26
CA ASP A 22 42.21 28.10 -53.85
C ASP A 22 41.29 26.88 -53.81
N GLU A 23 41.90 25.70 -53.63
CA GLU A 23 41.19 24.53 -53.12
C GLU A 23 40.23 25.02 -52.04
N VAL A 24 38.94 24.78 -52.23
CA VAL A 24 37.96 24.95 -51.17
C VAL A 24 38.30 23.88 -50.13
N VAL A 25 39.23 24.20 -49.24
CA VAL A 25 39.53 23.42 -48.05
C VAL A 25 38.29 23.58 -47.17
N THR A 26 37.35 22.66 -47.35
CA THR A 26 36.23 22.51 -46.42
C THR A 26 36.83 22.39 -45.03
N PRO A 27 36.37 23.19 -44.04
CA PRO A 27 36.89 23.08 -42.68
C PRO A 27 36.76 21.64 -42.21
N PRO A 28 37.71 21.12 -41.41
CA PRO A 28 37.68 19.73 -40.97
C PRO A 28 36.35 19.48 -40.27
N ILE A 29 35.54 18.61 -40.87
CA ILE A 29 34.26 18.14 -40.33
C ILE A 29 34.57 17.63 -38.93
N ASN A 30 33.97 18.23 -37.90
CA ASN A 30 34.08 17.78 -36.51
C ASN A 30 33.73 16.28 -36.47
N ASP A 31 34.44 15.47 -35.70
CA ASP A 31 34.23 14.02 -35.71
C ASP A 31 32.76 13.65 -35.38
N ASN A 32 32.04 14.46 -34.59
CA ASN A 32 30.59 14.33 -34.36
C ASN A 32 29.73 14.52 -35.63
N GLU A 33 30.17 15.36 -36.55
CA GLU A 33 29.48 15.61 -37.82
C GLU A 33 29.74 14.48 -38.83
N LYS A 34 30.95 13.87 -38.81
CA LYS A 34 31.23 12.62 -39.56
C LYS A 34 30.37 11.46 -39.06
N LEU A 35 30.30 11.31 -37.74
CA LEU A 35 29.45 10.34 -37.05
C LEU A 35 28.00 10.48 -37.51
N ASN A 36 27.41 11.68 -37.33
CA ASN A 36 26.02 11.93 -37.70
C ASN A 36 25.73 11.65 -39.17
N LYS A 37 26.63 12.05 -40.07
CA LYS A 37 26.48 11.76 -41.50
C LYS A 37 26.47 10.26 -41.77
N ARG A 38 27.40 9.51 -41.17
CA ARG A 38 27.48 8.05 -41.34
C ARG A 38 26.23 7.35 -40.78
N THR A 39 25.75 7.76 -39.61
CA THR A 39 24.54 7.21 -39.00
C THR A 39 23.31 7.40 -39.90
N VAL A 40 23.16 8.58 -40.51
CA VAL A 40 22.10 8.89 -41.48
C VAL A 40 22.23 8.05 -42.77
N GLU A 41 23.45 7.82 -43.25
CA GLU A 41 23.69 6.94 -44.40
C GLU A 41 23.25 5.50 -44.13
N LEU A 42 23.63 4.94 -42.98
CA LEU A 42 23.24 3.57 -42.59
C LEU A 42 21.71 3.46 -42.42
N PHE A 43 21.08 4.47 -41.79
CA PHE A 43 19.62 4.52 -41.67
C PHE A 43 18.93 4.54 -43.04
N ASN A 44 19.38 5.40 -43.96
CA ASN A 44 18.81 5.49 -45.32
C ASN A 44 19.04 4.22 -46.16
N GLN A 45 20.04 3.42 -45.80
CA GLN A 45 20.30 2.09 -46.39
C GLN A 45 19.41 0.99 -45.80
N GLY A 46 18.62 1.30 -44.75
CA GLY A 46 17.75 0.33 -44.07
C GLY A 46 18.52 -0.66 -43.20
N VAL A 47 19.72 -0.29 -42.73
CA VAL A 47 20.51 -1.11 -41.81
C VAL A 47 19.78 -1.20 -40.47
N GLU A 48 19.81 -2.36 -39.83
CA GLU A 48 19.20 -2.56 -38.52
C GLU A 48 20.00 -1.83 -37.44
N VAL A 49 19.34 -1.28 -36.42
CA VAL A 49 19.94 -0.34 -35.46
C VAL A 49 21.11 -0.92 -34.67
N VAL A 50 21.06 -2.21 -34.31
CA VAL A 50 22.12 -2.89 -33.55
C VAL A 50 23.33 -3.08 -34.46
N GLU A 51 23.11 -3.48 -35.71
CA GLU A 51 24.17 -3.59 -36.71
C GLU A 51 24.80 -2.22 -37.02
N ALA A 52 23.97 -1.17 -37.13
CA ALA A 52 24.43 0.19 -37.32
C ALA A 52 25.26 0.68 -36.11
N ALA A 53 24.79 0.44 -34.89
CA ALA A 53 25.52 0.80 -33.66
C ALA A 53 26.89 0.13 -33.60
N ILE A 54 26.95 -1.19 -33.82
CA ILE A 54 28.21 -1.95 -33.83
C ILE A 54 29.15 -1.47 -34.95
N THR A 55 28.61 -1.17 -36.12
CA THR A 55 29.41 -0.68 -37.26
C THR A 55 30.02 0.68 -36.94
N ILE A 56 29.22 1.60 -36.41
CA ILE A 56 29.66 2.95 -36.09
C ILE A 56 30.65 2.93 -34.92
N ASP A 57 30.44 2.12 -33.89
CA ASP A 57 31.36 1.97 -32.75
C ASP A 57 32.75 1.46 -33.19
N ARG A 58 32.79 0.56 -34.18
CA ARG A 58 34.06 0.10 -34.80
C ARG A 58 34.71 1.16 -35.68
N GLU A 59 33.91 1.91 -36.44
CA GLU A 59 34.39 2.94 -37.37
C GLU A 59 34.84 4.20 -36.64
N PHE A 60 34.24 4.50 -35.48
CA PHE A 60 34.46 5.70 -34.71
C PHE A 60 34.48 5.41 -33.20
N SER A 61 35.61 5.68 -32.55
CA SER A 61 35.73 5.58 -31.09
C SER A 61 35.10 6.82 -30.43
N PHE A 62 33.88 6.69 -29.92
CA PHE A 62 33.16 7.75 -29.19
C PHE A 62 32.59 7.24 -27.87
N ASP A 63 32.16 8.17 -27.01
CA ASP A 63 31.33 7.82 -25.86
C ASP A 63 29.96 7.28 -26.34
N ASP A 64 29.51 6.15 -25.79
CA ASP A 64 28.29 5.44 -26.15
C ASP A 64 27.06 6.37 -26.24
N ASN A 65 26.95 7.32 -25.32
CA ASN A 65 25.85 8.30 -25.29
C ASN A 65 25.81 9.22 -26.52
N VAL A 66 26.94 9.49 -27.15
CA VAL A 66 27.02 10.31 -28.37
C VAL A 66 26.52 9.52 -29.58
N LEU A 67 26.92 8.25 -29.69
CA LEU A 67 26.46 7.35 -30.74
C LEU A 67 24.94 7.12 -30.64
N LEU A 68 24.41 6.82 -29.46
CA LEU A 68 22.98 6.61 -29.25
C LEU A 68 22.12 7.83 -29.63
N LYS A 69 22.59 9.04 -29.31
CA LYS A 69 21.94 10.30 -29.78
C LYS A 69 22.00 10.43 -31.30
N SER A 70 23.11 10.05 -31.91
CA SER A 70 23.27 10.07 -33.37
C SER A 70 22.27 9.12 -34.05
N LEU A 71 22.12 7.89 -33.54
CA LEU A 71 21.14 6.91 -34.00
C LEU A 71 19.71 7.48 -33.90
N TYR A 72 19.32 7.99 -32.74
CA TYR A 72 17.99 8.59 -32.58
C TYR A 72 17.74 9.75 -33.55
N ASN A 73 18.71 10.66 -33.70
CA ASN A 73 18.60 11.81 -34.59
C ASN A 73 18.57 11.43 -36.09
N ALA A 74 19.14 10.28 -36.46
CA ALA A 74 19.10 9.78 -37.83
C ALA A 74 17.71 9.25 -38.25
N GLY A 75 16.83 8.96 -37.29
CA GLY A 75 15.45 8.54 -37.54
C GLY A 75 15.11 7.12 -37.07
N TYR A 76 16.05 6.41 -36.41
CA TYR A 76 15.74 5.13 -35.77
C TYR A 76 14.67 5.31 -34.69
N SER A 77 13.79 4.32 -34.53
CA SER A 77 12.71 4.41 -33.56
C SER A 77 13.23 4.39 -32.12
N VAL A 78 12.42 4.85 -31.17
CA VAL A 78 12.76 4.80 -29.74
C VAL A 78 13.03 3.35 -29.29
N SER A 79 12.22 2.39 -29.74
CA SER A 79 12.40 0.96 -29.45
C SER A 79 13.75 0.45 -29.98
N ASP A 80 14.11 0.85 -31.20
CA ASP A 80 15.37 0.47 -31.83
C ASP A 80 16.59 0.99 -31.05
N VAL A 81 16.55 2.27 -30.64
CA VAL A 81 17.63 2.86 -29.85
C VAL A 81 17.78 2.14 -28.50
N VAL A 82 16.68 1.76 -27.85
CA VAL A 82 16.71 1.01 -26.58
C VAL A 82 17.32 -0.38 -26.77
N LYS A 83 16.97 -1.07 -27.87
CA LYS A 83 17.57 -2.36 -28.22
C LYS A 83 19.06 -2.24 -28.49
N ALA A 84 19.50 -1.17 -29.16
CA ALA A 84 20.92 -0.91 -29.35
C ALA A 84 21.65 -0.74 -28.01
N ILE A 85 21.08 0.00 -27.04
CA ILE A 85 21.61 0.11 -25.67
C ILE A 85 21.75 -1.27 -25.02
N HIS A 86 20.71 -2.09 -25.15
CA HIS A 86 20.70 -3.39 -24.50
C HIS A 86 21.69 -4.38 -25.14
N ILE A 87 21.69 -4.48 -26.47
CA ILE A 87 22.34 -5.56 -27.20
C ILE A 87 23.75 -5.18 -27.65
N ALA A 88 23.93 -3.97 -28.20
CA ALA A 88 25.25 -3.57 -28.71
C ALA A 88 26.21 -3.20 -27.58
N TYR A 89 25.68 -2.58 -26.52
CA TYR A 89 26.49 -2.14 -25.38
C TYR A 89 26.44 -3.08 -24.17
N GLU A 90 25.56 -4.10 -24.19
CA GLU A 90 25.33 -5.01 -23.07
C GLU A 90 24.94 -4.28 -21.77
N TYR A 91 24.30 -3.11 -21.89
CA TYR A 91 23.86 -2.35 -20.73
C TYR A 91 22.63 -3.04 -20.15
N ASN A 92 22.64 -3.22 -18.83
CA ASN A 92 21.46 -3.69 -18.11
C ASN A 92 20.42 -2.56 -17.99
N SER A 93 19.19 -2.93 -17.63
CA SER A 93 18.06 -1.99 -17.56
C SER A 93 18.33 -0.76 -16.68
N ARG A 94 19.10 -0.90 -15.60
CA ARG A 94 19.44 0.21 -14.67
C ARG A 94 20.42 1.20 -15.28
N LEU A 95 21.38 0.71 -16.07
CA LEU A 95 22.35 1.56 -16.77
C LEU A 95 21.72 2.25 -17.98
N ALA A 96 20.75 1.61 -18.63
CA ALA A 96 20.04 2.18 -19.77
C ALA A 96 19.17 3.39 -19.40
N GLU A 97 18.53 3.36 -18.23
CA GLU A 97 17.59 4.40 -17.79
C GLU A 97 18.13 5.84 -17.83
N PRO A 98 19.26 6.20 -17.17
CA PRO A 98 19.75 7.59 -17.18
C PRO A 98 20.11 8.08 -18.59
N ILE A 99 20.53 7.17 -19.48
CA ILE A 99 20.87 7.48 -20.87
C ILE A 99 19.60 7.75 -21.67
N LEU A 100 18.57 6.92 -21.50
CA LEU A 100 17.28 7.13 -22.13
C LEU A 100 16.62 8.43 -21.68
N ILE A 101 16.77 8.83 -20.41
CA ILE A 101 16.32 10.14 -19.91
C ILE A 101 17.05 11.28 -20.63
N GLU A 102 18.35 11.13 -20.88
CA GLU A 102 19.14 12.15 -21.56
C GLU A 102 18.78 12.27 -23.05
N ILE A 103 18.51 11.15 -23.73
CA ILE A 103 18.17 11.08 -25.16
C ILE A 103 16.72 11.52 -25.41
N LEU A 104 15.78 10.98 -24.63
CA LEU A 104 14.34 11.12 -24.84
C LEU A 104 13.76 12.24 -23.97
N LYS A 105 14.29 13.46 -24.10
CA LYS A 105 13.93 14.61 -23.25
C LYS A 105 12.45 15.01 -23.29
N ASN A 106 11.69 14.51 -24.26
CA ASN A 106 10.25 14.74 -24.40
C ASN A 106 9.39 13.64 -23.75
N LYS A 107 10.00 12.62 -23.14
CA LYS A 107 9.34 11.53 -22.44
C LYS A 107 9.43 11.71 -20.93
N THR A 108 8.40 11.26 -20.22
CA THR A 108 8.40 11.22 -18.76
C THR A 108 9.18 10.02 -18.24
N GLU A 109 9.55 10.01 -16.95
CA GLU A 109 10.17 8.83 -16.33
C GLU A 109 9.28 7.60 -16.42
N ALA A 110 7.96 7.76 -16.36
CA ALA A 110 7.01 6.66 -16.51
C ALA A 110 7.04 6.09 -17.93
N ASP A 111 7.06 6.94 -18.97
CA ASP A 111 7.19 6.50 -20.36
C ASP A 111 8.48 5.69 -20.58
N ILE A 112 9.59 6.14 -19.96
CA ILE A 112 10.89 5.46 -20.04
C ILE A 112 10.85 4.13 -19.28
N ALA A 113 10.21 4.07 -18.12
CA ALA A 113 10.04 2.83 -17.36
C ALA A 113 9.19 1.80 -18.14
N GLU A 114 8.08 2.22 -18.76
CA GLU A 114 7.26 1.33 -19.62
C GLU A 114 8.06 0.80 -20.82
N LEU A 115 8.87 1.67 -21.45
CA LEU A 115 9.76 1.29 -22.54
C LEU A 115 10.81 0.27 -22.09
N ILE A 116 11.46 0.49 -20.94
CA ILE A 116 12.42 -0.46 -20.37
C ILE A 116 11.73 -1.78 -20.04
N LEU A 117 10.55 -1.76 -19.39
CA LEU A 117 9.79 -2.97 -19.07
C LEU A 117 9.43 -3.78 -20.32
N SER A 118 9.21 -3.11 -21.47
CA SER A 118 8.93 -3.75 -22.75
C SER A 118 10.19 -4.38 -23.37
N GLU A 119 11.28 -3.62 -23.47
CA GLU A 119 12.47 -4.02 -24.23
C GLU A 119 13.44 -4.90 -23.42
N TYR A 120 13.44 -4.78 -22.08
CA TYR A 120 14.30 -5.54 -21.17
C TYR A 120 13.55 -6.70 -20.49
N ALA A 121 12.41 -7.12 -21.02
CA ALA A 121 11.54 -8.10 -20.36
C ALA A 121 12.26 -9.41 -20.00
N ASP A 122 13.09 -9.94 -20.89
CA ASP A 122 13.79 -11.21 -20.66
C ASP A 122 14.85 -11.10 -19.55
N GLU A 123 15.57 -9.98 -19.48
CA GLU A 123 16.47 -9.69 -18.36
C GLU A 123 15.67 -9.57 -17.05
N LEU A 124 14.63 -8.74 -17.05
CA LEU A 124 13.84 -8.38 -15.87
C LEU A 124 13.07 -9.55 -15.27
N LYS A 125 12.68 -10.56 -16.07
CA LYS A 125 12.10 -11.82 -15.56
C LYS A 125 12.97 -12.49 -14.50
N THR A 126 14.30 -12.33 -14.60
CA THR A 126 15.26 -12.92 -13.66
C THR A 126 15.75 -11.95 -12.59
N ARG A 127 15.42 -10.65 -12.71
CA ARG A 127 15.88 -9.57 -11.83
C ARG A 127 14.71 -8.89 -11.12
N ARG A 128 14.17 -9.58 -10.12
CA ARG A 128 12.94 -9.14 -9.40
C ARG A 128 13.01 -7.73 -8.81
N GLU A 129 14.16 -7.34 -8.24
CA GLU A 129 14.32 -5.99 -7.67
C GLU A 129 14.34 -4.89 -8.75
N ASP A 130 14.90 -5.16 -9.92
CA ASP A 130 14.90 -4.21 -11.03
C ASP A 130 13.50 -4.13 -11.67
N LEU A 131 12.81 -5.26 -11.83
CA LEU A 131 11.41 -5.29 -12.26
C LEU A 131 10.53 -4.45 -11.33
N LYS A 132 10.68 -4.64 -10.01
CA LYS A 132 9.99 -3.85 -8.99
C LYS A 132 10.32 -2.36 -9.12
N TYR A 133 11.59 -2.01 -9.27
CA TYR A 133 12.01 -0.62 -9.43
C TYR A 133 11.31 0.09 -10.60
N PHE A 134 11.25 -0.54 -11.78
CA PHE A 134 10.59 0.07 -12.93
C PHE A 134 9.07 0.07 -12.78
N LEU A 135 8.47 -0.98 -12.23
CA LEU A 135 7.02 -1.01 -11.96
C LEU A 135 6.59 0.07 -10.97
N GLN A 136 7.43 0.46 -10.01
CA GLN A 136 7.12 1.57 -9.08
C GLN A 136 7.04 2.93 -9.79
N LYS A 137 7.73 3.09 -10.92
CA LYS A 137 7.69 4.32 -11.72
C LYS A 137 6.49 4.40 -12.66
N VAL A 138 5.92 3.26 -13.02
CA VAL A 138 4.67 3.21 -13.79
C VAL A 138 3.54 3.67 -12.88
N VAL A 139 2.85 4.75 -13.25
CA VAL A 139 1.83 5.37 -12.37
C VAL A 139 0.52 4.58 -12.38
N ASN A 140 0.14 4.01 -13.52
CA ASN A 140 -1.17 3.40 -13.71
C ASN A 140 -1.14 1.88 -13.48
N ILE A 141 -1.98 1.39 -12.55
CA ILE A 141 -2.13 -0.05 -12.25
C ILE A 141 -2.57 -0.85 -13.50
N GLU A 142 -3.44 -0.30 -14.34
CA GLU A 142 -3.84 -0.93 -15.62
C GLU A 142 -2.62 -1.17 -16.51
N SER A 143 -1.74 -0.16 -16.69
CA SER A 143 -0.50 -0.32 -17.46
C SER A 143 0.37 -1.42 -16.86
N LYS A 144 0.58 -1.44 -15.53
CA LYS A 144 1.39 -2.47 -14.87
C LYS A 144 0.82 -3.87 -15.11
N VAL A 145 -0.50 -4.05 -14.97
CA VAL A 145 -1.15 -5.34 -15.21
C VAL A 145 -1.03 -5.75 -16.69
N GLN A 146 -1.24 -4.84 -17.64
CA GLN A 146 -1.07 -5.14 -19.06
C GLN A 146 0.37 -5.52 -19.40
N ILE A 147 1.36 -4.83 -18.84
CA ILE A 147 2.78 -5.16 -19.02
C ILE A 147 3.06 -6.56 -18.48
N LEU A 148 2.68 -6.85 -17.24
CA LEU A 148 2.94 -8.16 -16.64
C LEU A 148 2.20 -9.28 -17.39
N LYS A 149 0.96 -9.05 -17.80
CA LYS A 149 0.16 -10.03 -18.56
C LYS A 149 0.66 -10.24 -19.98
N ASN A 150 0.91 -9.17 -20.74
CA ASN A 150 1.17 -9.27 -22.17
C ASN A 150 2.65 -9.39 -22.50
N THR A 151 3.52 -8.72 -21.75
CA THR A 151 4.98 -8.73 -21.97
C THR A 151 5.62 -9.86 -21.18
N PHE A 152 5.34 -9.93 -19.88
CA PHE A 152 5.95 -10.94 -19.00
C PHE A 152 5.20 -12.29 -19.03
N LYS A 153 3.97 -12.32 -19.58
CA LYS A 153 3.11 -13.52 -19.65
C LYS A 153 2.75 -14.10 -18.28
N GLU A 154 2.65 -13.24 -17.28
CA GLU A 154 2.30 -13.62 -15.91
C GLU A 154 0.81 -13.93 -15.77
N ASN A 155 0.49 -14.84 -14.85
CA ASN A 155 -0.90 -15.15 -14.47
C ASN A 155 -1.40 -14.19 -13.38
N GLN A 156 -2.71 -14.19 -13.13
CA GLN A 156 -3.35 -13.30 -12.16
C GLN A 156 -2.77 -13.38 -10.74
N LYS A 157 -2.33 -14.56 -10.30
CA LYS A 157 -1.73 -14.78 -8.97
C LYS A 157 -0.39 -14.07 -8.88
N LEU A 158 0.52 -14.32 -9.81
CA LEU A 158 1.84 -13.71 -9.81
C LEU A 158 1.75 -12.19 -10.00
N ILE A 159 0.83 -11.71 -10.83
CA ILE A 159 0.59 -10.27 -10.98
C ILE A 159 0.17 -9.64 -9.64
N LEU A 160 -0.79 -10.23 -8.93
CA LEU A 160 -1.24 -9.70 -7.64
C LEU A 160 -0.09 -9.69 -6.62
N ILE A 161 0.70 -10.76 -6.54
CA ILE A 161 1.87 -10.83 -5.64
C ILE A 161 2.90 -9.75 -5.99
N ILE A 162 3.29 -9.63 -7.26
CA ILE A 162 4.28 -8.65 -7.70
C ILE A 162 3.80 -7.23 -7.38
N LEU A 163 2.53 -6.92 -7.66
CA LEU A 163 2.01 -5.57 -7.44
C LEU A 163 1.80 -5.24 -5.96
N LYS A 164 1.48 -6.24 -5.12
CA LYS A 164 1.55 -6.10 -3.66
C LYS A 164 2.98 -5.76 -3.21
N ASP A 165 3.96 -6.49 -3.72
CA ASP A 165 5.37 -6.29 -3.37
C ASP A 165 5.91 -4.92 -3.79
N VAL A 166 5.37 -4.31 -4.85
CA VAL A 166 5.73 -2.93 -5.25
C VAL A 166 5.01 -1.85 -4.45
N GLY A 167 3.99 -2.22 -3.64
CA GLY A 167 3.23 -1.33 -2.77
C GLY A 167 1.89 -0.87 -3.34
N ASP A 168 1.40 -1.48 -4.43
CA ASP A 168 0.07 -1.17 -4.95
C ASP A 168 -1.03 -1.75 -4.04
N ASN A 169 -2.16 -1.05 -3.98
CA ASN A 169 -3.30 -1.53 -3.20
C ASN A 169 -3.92 -2.79 -3.83
N SER A 170 -3.96 -3.89 -3.07
CA SER A 170 -4.49 -5.19 -3.50
C SER A 170 -5.90 -5.11 -4.08
N THR A 171 -6.81 -4.36 -3.46
CA THR A 171 -8.20 -4.21 -3.92
C THR A 171 -8.27 -3.57 -5.31
N GLU A 172 -7.47 -2.52 -5.55
CA GLU A 172 -7.41 -1.88 -6.88
C GLU A 172 -6.77 -2.79 -7.93
N VAL A 173 -5.72 -3.54 -7.58
CA VAL A 173 -5.12 -4.53 -8.47
C VAL A 173 -6.14 -5.61 -8.85
N ILE A 174 -6.92 -6.12 -7.89
CA ILE A 174 -7.95 -7.14 -8.13
C ILE A 174 -9.04 -6.61 -9.08
N LYS A 175 -9.49 -5.36 -8.92
CA LYS A 175 -10.47 -4.74 -9.85
C LYS A 175 -9.96 -4.74 -11.29
N VAL A 176 -8.69 -4.39 -11.49
CA VAL A 176 -8.04 -4.41 -12.80
C VAL A 176 -7.92 -5.85 -13.34
N LEU A 177 -7.56 -6.80 -12.48
CA LEU A 177 -7.47 -8.22 -12.85
C LEU A 177 -8.82 -8.81 -13.25
N ILE A 178 -9.92 -8.44 -12.59
CA ILE A 178 -11.28 -8.87 -12.96
C ILE A 178 -11.57 -8.53 -14.42
N ASN A 179 -11.32 -7.30 -14.84
CA ASN A 179 -11.57 -6.87 -16.22
C ASN A 179 -10.61 -7.54 -17.22
N ASN A 180 -9.35 -7.68 -16.83
CA ASN A 180 -8.30 -8.21 -17.69
C ASN A 180 -8.39 -9.72 -17.93
N PHE A 181 -8.82 -10.48 -16.94
CA PHE A 181 -8.89 -11.94 -16.98
C PHE A 181 -10.34 -12.46 -16.95
N GLN A 182 -11.34 -11.56 -16.91
CA GLN A 182 -12.76 -11.88 -16.84
C GLN A 182 -13.09 -12.76 -15.62
N LEU A 183 -12.48 -12.45 -14.48
CA LEU A 183 -12.59 -13.25 -13.26
C LEU A 183 -14.00 -13.16 -12.67
N THR A 184 -14.54 -14.31 -12.27
CA THR A 184 -15.77 -14.39 -11.48
C THR A 184 -15.50 -14.06 -10.00
N LYS A 185 -16.57 -13.90 -9.20
CA LYS A 185 -16.44 -13.74 -7.73
C LYS A 185 -15.70 -14.91 -7.08
N GLU A 186 -15.90 -16.13 -7.59
CA GLU A 186 -15.24 -17.33 -7.05
C GLU A 186 -13.76 -17.38 -7.44
N ASP A 187 -13.43 -17.00 -8.68
CA ASP A 187 -12.03 -16.89 -9.11
C ASP A 187 -11.26 -15.88 -8.26
N VAL A 188 -11.90 -14.75 -7.90
CA VAL A 188 -11.28 -13.74 -7.02
C VAL A 188 -11.05 -14.28 -5.62
N LYS A 189 -12.00 -15.02 -5.04
CA LYS A 189 -11.82 -15.66 -3.73
C LYS A 189 -10.65 -16.64 -3.72
N ILE A 190 -10.53 -17.48 -4.75
CA ILE A 190 -9.40 -18.40 -4.91
C ILE A 190 -8.10 -17.61 -5.05
N LEU A 191 -8.09 -16.59 -5.92
CA LEU A 191 -6.92 -15.75 -6.19
C LEU A 191 -6.37 -15.09 -4.92
N ILE A 192 -7.21 -14.44 -4.12
CA ILE A 192 -6.75 -13.70 -2.92
C ILE A 192 -6.25 -14.64 -1.83
N LEU A 193 -6.76 -15.87 -1.74
CA LEU A 193 -6.25 -16.90 -0.84
C LEU A 193 -4.89 -17.43 -1.33
N GLU A 194 -4.78 -17.79 -2.62
CA GLU A 194 -3.54 -18.31 -3.20
C GLU A 194 -2.40 -17.28 -3.25
N ALA A 195 -2.74 -15.99 -3.34
CA ALA A 195 -1.81 -14.87 -3.27
C ALA A 195 -1.46 -14.44 -1.83
N GLU A 196 -1.89 -15.23 -0.84
CA GLU A 196 -1.61 -15.02 0.59
C GLU A 196 -1.94 -13.58 1.03
N CYS A 197 -3.10 -13.08 0.60
CA CYS A 197 -3.62 -11.82 1.10
C CYS A 197 -3.97 -11.92 2.58
N THR A 198 -3.68 -10.86 3.32
CA THR A 198 -4.03 -10.76 4.74
C THR A 198 -5.54 -10.69 4.92
N ALA A 199 -6.03 -10.97 6.14
CA ALA A 199 -7.45 -10.83 6.48
C ALA A 199 -8.01 -9.44 6.13
N SER A 200 -7.22 -8.37 6.36
CA SER A 200 -7.60 -7.00 6.05
C SER A 200 -7.75 -6.76 4.54
N GLU A 201 -6.83 -7.28 3.72
CA GLU A 201 -6.89 -7.12 2.27
C GLU A 201 -8.05 -7.90 1.67
N ILE A 202 -8.30 -9.13 2.16
CA ILE A 202 -9.42 -9.96 1.73
C ILE A 202 -10.75 -9.28 2.11
N ALA A 203 -10.88 -8.82 3.36
CA ALA A 203 -12.08 -8.15 3.82
C ALA A 203 -12.38 -6.88 3.01
N ASP A 204 -11.36 -6.05 2.77
CA ASP A 204 -11.54 -4.84 1.96
C ASP A 204 -11.91 -5.17 0.51
N ALA A 205 -11.28 -6.17 -0.11
CA ALA A 205 -11.63 -6.59 -1.47
C ALA A 205 -13.08 -7.08 -1.55
N LEU A 206 -13.50 -7.97 -0.64
CA LEU A 206 -14.86 -8.52 -0.62
C LEU A 206 -15.92 -7.43 -0.37
N ARG A 207 -15.63 -6.49 0.53
CA ARG A 207 -16.50 -5.34 0.82
C ARG A 207 -16.57 -4.39 -0.37
N THR A 208 -15.43 -3.94 -0.89
CA THR A 208 -15.36 -2.86 -1.88
C THR A 208 -15.78 -3.32 -3.28
N ILE A 209 -15.47 -4.55 -3.66
CA ILE A 209 -15.77 -5.07 -5.02
C ILE A 209 -17.17 -5.66 -5.08
N TYR A 210 -17.58 -6.41 -4.05
CA TYR A 210 -18.83 -7.17 -4.07
C TYR A 210 -19.88 -6.66 -3.09
N ASN A 211 -19.64 -5.54 -2.39
CA ASN A 211 -20.52 -5.03 -1.33
C ASN A 211 -20.88 -6.09 -0.30
N SER A 212 -19.94 -7.01 0.00
CA SER A 212 -20.18 -8.09 0.94
C SER A 212 -20.44 -7.50 2.33
N SER A 213 -21.38 -8.08 3.06
CA SER A 213 -21.68 -7.73 4.45
C SER A 213 -20.60 -8.22 5.40
N ALA A 214 -20.55 -7.67 6.62
CA ALA A 214 -19.62 -8.13 7.65
C ALA A 214 -19.80 -9.62 7.98
N SER A 215 -21.05 -10.13 7.99
CA SER A 215 -21.34 -11.55 8.25
C SER A 215 -20.82 -12.47 7.13
N GLU A 216 -20.97 -12.07 5.87
CA GLU A 216 -20.39 -12.83 4.74
C GLU A 216 -18.86 -12.85 4.77
N VAL A 217 -18.23 -11.72 5.12
CA VAL A 217 -16.76 -11.64 5.23
C VAL A 217 -16.25 -12.43 6.44
N PHE A 218 -16.94 -12.36 7.58
CA PHE A 218 -16.61 -13.14 8.77
C PHE A 218 -16.62 -14.63 8.45
N GLN A 219 -17.73 -15.11 7.87
CA GLN A 219 -17.88 -16.50 7.47
C GLN A 219 -16.76 -16.94 6.53
N PHE A 220 -16.50 -16.16 5.47
CA PHE A 220 -15.48 -16.50 4.49
C PHE A 220 -14.09 -16.62 5.12
N LEU A 221 -13.70 -15.66 5.97
CA LEU A 221 -12.39 -15.69 6.61
C LEU A 221 -12.29 -16.82 7.65
N SER A 222 -13.33 -17.06 8.45
CA SER A 222 -13.35 -18.15 9.42
C SER A 222 -13.27 -19.52 8.75
N ASP A 223 -14.00 -19.75 7.67
CA ASP A 223 -13.96 -21.00 6.90
C ASP A 223 -12.58 -21.28 6.29
N ASN A 224 -11.79 -20.24 6.06
CA ASN A 224 -10.43 -20.32 5.52
C ASN A 224 -9.35 -20.24 6.61
N GLY A 225 -9.71 -20.46 7.88
CA GLY A 225 -8.76 -20.66 8.98
C GLY A 225 -8.09 -19.40 9.51
N PHE A 226 -8.63 -18.21 9.21
CA PHE A 226 -8.12 -16.98 9.82
C PHE A 226 -8.52 -16.90 11.31
N PRO A 227 -7.63 -16.45 12.21
CA PRO A 227 -7.94 -16.29 13.62
C PRO A 227 -9.12 -15.35 13.87
N VAL A 228 -10.11 -15.80 14.65
CA VAL A 228 -11.37 -15.08 14.88
C VAL A 228 -11.16 -13.65 15.36
N ILE A 229 -10.33 -13.44 16.40
CA ILE A 229 -10.07 -12.09 16.95
C ILE A 229 -9.41 -11.16 15.93
N GLN A 230 -8.53 -11.69 15.06
CA GLN A 230 -7.95 -10.91 13.98
C GLN A 230 -9.02 -10.48 12.98
N VAL A 231 -9.91 -11.40 12.60
CA VAL A 231 -11.01 -11.13 11.66
C VAL A 231 -11.96 -10.10 12.24
N LEU A 232 -12.39 -10.27 13.50
CA LEU A 232 -13.35 -9.37 14.13
C LEU A 232 -12.78 -7.96 14.33
N ASN A 233 -11.47 -7.82 14.62
CA ASN A 233 -10.81 -6.51 14.63
C ASN A 233 -10.86 -5.84 13.24
N VAL A 234 -10.52 -6.59 12.18
CA VAL A 234 -10.65 -6.09 10.80
C VAL A 234 -12.07 -5.65 10.51
N LEU A 235 -13.07 -6.44 10.89
CA LEU A 235 -14.47 -6.12 10.64
C LEU A 235 -14.95 -4.92 11.46
N LYS A 236 -14.54 -4.81 12.73
CA LYS A 236 -14.82 -3.68 13.61
C LYS A 236 -14.40 -2.37 12.93
N ASP A 237 -13.17 -2.30 12.43
CA ASP A 237 -12.63 -1.09 11.81
C ASP A 237 -13.22 -0.86 10.41
N LEU A 238 -13.29 -1.92 9.60
CA LEU A 238 -13.69 -1.80 8.20
C LEU A 238 -15.18 -1.49 8.02
N TYR A 239 -16.04 -2.01 8.90
CA TYR A 239 -17.48 -1.78 8.88
C TYR A 239 -17.95 -0.80 9.96
N ASN A 240 -17.05 -0.27 10.79
CA ASN A 240 -17.37 0.56 11.96
C ASN A 240 -18.44 -0.09 12.83
N LEU A 241 -18.27 -1.38 13.14
CA LEU A 241 -19.28 -2.13 13.89
C LEU A 241 -19.41 -1.57 15.31
N SER A 242 -20.64 -1.22 15.68
CA SER A 242 -20.99 -0.96 17.08
C SER A 242 -20.92 -2.25 17.90
N THR A 243 -20.85 -2.13 19.23
CA THR A 243 -20.86 -3.27 20.16
C THR A 243 -22.07 -4.18 19.95
N LEU A 244 -23.25 -3.61 19.67
CA LEU A 244 -24.46 -4.36 19.36
C LEU A 244 -24.36 -5.13 18.04
N GLN A 245 -23.83 -4.51 16.98
CA GLN A 245 -23.66 -5.20 15.70
C GLN A 245 -22.62 -6.31 15.78
N MET A 246 -21.53 -6.10 16.54
CA MET A 246 -20.54 -7.14 16.83
C MET A 246 -21.18 -8.31 17.61
N THR A 247 -22.00 -7.99 18.60
CA THR A 247 -22.74 -8.99 19.40
C THR A 247 -23.65 -9.84 18.52
N GLN A 248 -24.46 -9.22 17.67
CA GLN A 248 -25.35 -9.91 16.74
C GLN A 248 -24.58 -10.79 15.75
N LEU A 249 -23.46 -10.30 15.23
CA LEU A 249 -22.58 -11.06 14.34
C LEU A 249 -22.03 -12.34 15.00
N LEU A 250 -21.66 -12.27 16.28
CA LEU A 250 -21.17 -13.41 17.05
C LEU A 250 -22.29 -14.38 17.43
N GLU A 251 -23.47 -13.88 17.77
CA GLU A 251 -24.66 -14.69 18.04
C GLU A 251 -25.09 -15.48 16.79
N GLU A 252 -25.00 -14.89 15.59
CA GLU A 252 -25.19 -15.60 14.32
C GLU A 252 -24.23 -16.78 14.11
N LYS A 253 -23.13 -16.84 14.88
CA LYS A 253 -22.16 -17.94 14.90
C LYS A 253 -22.24 -18.81 16.14
N ASP A 254 -23.37 -18.74 16.85
CA ASP A 254 -23.67 -19.57 18.03
C ASP A 254 -22.70 -19.36 19.22
N TYR A 255 -22.03 -18.20 19.31
CA TYR A 255 -21.25 -17.84 20.50
C TYR A 255 -22.20 -17.56 21.67
N ASP A 256 -21.85 -18.02 22.86
CA ASP A 256 -22.63 -17.73 24.06
C ASP A 256 -22.33 -16.32 24.62
N VAL A 257 -23.15 -15.85 25.56
CA VAL A 257 -23.02 -14.49 26.13
C VAL A 257 -21.67 -14.27 26.82
N SER A 258 -21.10 -15.30 27.45
CA SER A 258 -19.79 -15.20 28.11
C SER A 258 -18.68 -15.05 27.08
N GLU A 259 -18.68 -15.88 26.04
CA GLU A 259 -17.72 -15.84 24.94
C GLU A 259 -17.81 -14.50 24.19
N ILE A 260 -19.04 -14.03 23.92
CA ILE A 260 -19.27 -12.71 23.30
C ILE A 260 -18.67 -11.61 24.17
N THR A 261 -18.94 -11.63 25.48
CA THR A 261 -18.43 -10.60 26.40
C THR A 261 -16.91 -10.58 26.45
N GLU A 262 -16.28 -11.75 26.49
CA GLU A 262 -14.81 -11.89 26.42
C GLU A 262 -14.27 -11.30 25.11
N VAL A 263 -14.87 -11.64 23.97
CA VAL A 263 -14.48 -11.08 22.67
C VAL A 263 -14.64 -9.54 22.65
N LEU A 264 -15.73 -9.00 23.18
CA LEU A 264 -15.93 -7.55 23.22
C LEU A 264 -14.88 -6.82 24.08
N ILE A 265 -14.44 -7.46 25.17
CA ILE A 265 -13.33 -6.96 26.01
C ILE A 265 -12.01 -7.02 25.23
N GLU A 266 -11.70 -8.14 24.57
CA GLU A 266 -10.47 -8.29 23.78
C GLU A 266 -10.41 -7.30 22.60
N LEU A 267 -11.56 -7.03 21.99
CA LEU A 267 -11.72 -6.01 20.94
C LEU A 267 -11.74 -4.59 21.50
N GLN A 268 -11.57 -4.39 22.81
CA GLN A 268 -11.48 -3.09 23.47
C GLN A 268 -12.71 -2.19 23.22
N TYR A 269 -13.91 -2.77 23.23
CA TYR A 269 -15.12 -1.96 23.43
C TYR A 269 -15.16 -1.44 24.87
N SER A 270 -15.80 -0.29 25.10
CA SER A 270 -15.84 0.25 26.46
C SER A 270 -16.72 -0.61 27.37
N TYR A 271 -16.37 -0.66 28.66
CA TYR A 271 -17.15 -1.39 29.65
C TYR A 271 -18.60 -0.88 29.75
N GLU A 272 -18.83 0.43 29.58
CA GLU A 272 -20.17 0.99 29.48
C GLU A 272 -20.96 0.40 28.31
N GLN A 273 -20.37 0.32 27.11
CA GLN A 273 -21.02 -0.28 25.93
C GLN A 273 -21.32 -1.76 26.14
N ILE A 274 -20.39 -2.50 26.74
CA ILE A 274 -20.57 -3.91 27.08
C ILE A 274 -21.72 -4.07 28.09
N GLY A 275 -21.75 -3.23 29.13
CA GLY A 275 -22.83 -3.20 30.12
C GLY A 275 -24.20 -2.91 29.49
N ILE A 276 -24.27 -1.98 28.53
CA ILE A 276 -25.49 -1.68 27.78
C ILE A 276 -25.98 -2.91 27.01
N VAL A 277 -25.09 -3.63 26.32
CA VAL A 277 -25.45 -4.87 25.62
C VAL A 277 -25.97 -5.92 26.61
N LEU A 278 -25.26 -6.16 27.71
CA LEU A 278 -25.69 -7.13 28.73
C LEU A 278 -27.08 -6.81 29.28
N LYS A 279 -27.32 -5.54 29.65
CA LYS A 279 -28.59 -5.08 30.22
C LYS A 279 -29.72 -5.05 29.19
N ASP A 280 -29.53 -4.35 28.08
CA ASP A 280 -30.62 -3.97 27.19
C ASP A 280 -30.86 -5.03 26.11
N TYR A 281 -29.80 -5.71 25.63
CA TYR A 281 -29.91 -6.74 24.58
C TYR A 281 -30.09 -8.14 25.18
N PHE A 282 -29.22 -8.55 26.11
CA PHE A 282 -29.31 -9.87 26.72
C PHE A 282 -30.22 -9.93 27.95
N HIS A 283 -30.76 -8.80 28.41
CA HIS A 283 -31.66 -8.72 29.56
C HIS A 283 -31.05 -9.28 30.85
N TYR A 284 -29.73 -9.14 31.02
CA TYR A 284 -29.07 -9.51 32.27
C TYR A 284 -29.52 -8.56 33.39
N SER A 285 -29.64 -9.11 34.59
CA SER A 285 -29.77 -8.29 35.79
C SER A 285 -28.41 -7.69 36.17
N ALA A 286 -28.43 -6.73 37.09
CA ALA A 286 -27.21 -6.13 37.64
C ALA A 286 -26.31 -7.21 38.29
N GLU A 287 -26.92 -8.12 39.07
CA GLU A 287 -26.24 -9.21 39.77
C GLU A 287 -25.65 -10.24 38.78
N ALA A 288 -26.40 -10.58 37.73
CA ALA A 288 -25.93 -11.49 36.68
C ALA A 288 -24.76 -10.87 35.91
N THR A 289 -24.84 -9.57 35.61
CA THR A 289 -23.75 -8.81 34.96
C THR A 289 -22.50 -8.79 35.83
N THR A 290 -22.63 -8.45 37.12
CA THR A 290 -21.50 -8.45 38.06
C THR A 290 -20.86 -9.83 38.16
N SER A 291 -21.67 -10.89 38.25
CA SER A 291 -21.18 -12.26 38.35
C SER A 291 -20.38 -12.66 37.10
N LEU A 292 -20.91 -12.37 35.91
CA LEU A 292 -20.24 -12.66 34.64
C LEU A 292 -18.93 -11.88 34.51
N LEU A 293 -18.96 -10.57 34.70
CA LEU A 293 -17.77 -9.72 34.52
C LEU A 293 -16.68 -10.06 35.54
N LYS A 294 -17.05 -10.43 36.77
CA LYS A 294 -16.10 -10.94 37.77
C LYS A 294 -15.46 -12.26 37.31
N GLN A 295 -16.23 -13.19 36.75
CA GLN A 295 -15.70 -14.46 36.21
C GLN A 295 -14.70 -14.21 35.07
N LEU A 296 -14.94 -13.17 34.26
CA LEU A 296 -14.04 -12.72 33.20
C LEU A 296 -12.88 -11.85 33.71
N ASN A 297 -12.69 -11.74 35.03
CA ASN A 297 -11.63 -10.95 35.68
C ASN A 297 -11.64 -9.46 35.32
N VAL A 298 -12.81 -8.89 35.02
CA VAL A 298 -12.96 -7.43 34.92
C VAL A 298 -12.76 -6.83 36.31
N ASN A 299 -12.02 -5.72 36.38
CA ASN A 299 -11.75 -5.07 37.65
C ASN A 299 -13.05 -4.52 38.30
N ILE A 300 -13.01 -4.38 39.63
CA ILE A 300 -14.18 -3.96 40.40
C ILE A 300 -14.65 -2.54 40.05
N GLU A 301 -13.72 -1.65 39.68
CA GLU A 301 -13.99 -0.26 39.27
C GLU A 301 -14.89 -0.19 38.04
N ASN A 302 -14.54 -0.90 36.96
CA ASN A 302 -15.33 -0.92 35.73
C ASN A 302 -16.70 -1.59 35.96
N ILE A 303 -16.77 -2.62 36.81
CA ILE A 303 -18.04 -3.24 37.18
C ILE A 303 -18.92 -2.25 37.95
N ALA A 304 -18.36 -1.53 38.91
CA ALA A 304 -19.07 -0.50 39.67
C ALA A 304 -19.58 0.63 38.77
N ASP A 305 -18.77 1.09 37.82
CA ASP A 305 -19.18 2.08 36.83
C ASP A 305 -20.36 1.59 35.99
N ILE A 306 -20.35 0.32 35.53
CA ILE A 306 -21.51 -0.26 34.83
C ILE A 306 -22.75 -0.25 35.73
N LEU A 307 -22.62 -0.68 36.99
CA LEU A 307 -23.75 -0.71 37.93
C LEU A 307 -24.35 0.68 38.17
N ILE A 308 -23.50 1.69 38.36
CA ILE A 308 -23.93 3.06 38.65
C ILE A 308 -24.46 3.74 37.38
N ILE A 309 -23.73 3.65 36.27
CA ILE A 309 -24.04 4.42 35.04
C ILE A 309 -25.09 3.71 34.20
N VAL A 310 -24.88 2.43 33.90
CA VAL A 310 -25.76 1.67 32.98
C VAL A 310 -27.01 1.19 33.70
N TYR A 311 -26.86 0.62 34.89
CA TYR A 311 -28.02 0.16 35.68
C TYR A 311 -28.67 1.28 36.51
N ASN A 312 -28.07 2.47 36.55
CA ASN A 312 -28.59 3.63 37.29
C ASN A 312 -28.81 3.32 38.78
N LEU A 313 -27.88 2.57 39.38
CA LEU A 313 -27.95 2.18 40.77
C LEU A 313 -27.31 3.23 41.68
N THR A 314 -27.77 3.28 42.93
CA THR A 314 -27.13 4.08 43.97
C THR A 314 -25.88 3.37 44.49
N ILE A 315 -24.96 4.12 45.09
CA ILE A 315 -23.74 3.55 45.70
C ILE A 315 -24.06 2.45 46.72
N PRO A 316 -25.04 2.61 47.65
CA PRO A 316 -25.40 1.53 48.56
C PRO A 316 -25.82 0.24 47.86
N VAL A 317 -26.70 0.33 46.86
CA VAL A 317 -27.15 -0.86 46.10
C VAL A 317 -25.99 -1.48 45.33
N THR A 318 -25.08 -0.67 44.79
CA THR A 318 -23.86 -1.14 44.11
C THR A 318 -22.97 -1.93 45.06
N VAL A 319 -22.73 -1.43 46.27
CA VAL A 319 -21.92 -2.11 47.31
C VAL A 319 -22.56 -3.43 47.73
N GLU A 320 -23.88 -3.46 47.90
CA GLU A 320 -24.61 -4.69 48.23
C GLU A 320 -24.37 -5.77 47.16
N ILE A 321 -24.58 -5.44 45.88
CA ILE A 321 -24.39 -6.38 44.76
C ILE A 321 -22.93 -6.85 44.66
N LEU A 322 -21.96 -5.96 44.83
CA LEU A 322 -20.53 -6.33 44.80
C LEU A 322 -20.18 -7.26 45.98
N TYR A 323 -20.69 -6.98 47.17
CA TYR A 323 -20.47 -7.83 48.34
C TYR A 323 -21.11 -9.22 48.15
N GLU A 324 -22.35 -9.28 47.65
CA GLU A 324 -23.04 -10.54 47.35
C GLU A 324 -22.37 -11.34 46.23
N ALA A 325 -21.80 -10.66 45.24
CA ALA A 325 -20.97 -11.28 44.21
C ALA A 325 -19.62 -11.80 44.76
N GLY A 326 -19.32 -11.54 46.04
CA GLY A 326 -18.17 -12.06 46.77
C GLY A 326 -16.88 -11.28 46.54
N PHE A 327 -16.95 -9.97 46.27
CA PHE A 327 -15.77 -9.11 46.38
C PHE A 327 -15.41 -8.93 47.86
N SER A 328 -14.12 -8.83 48.16
CA SER A 328 -13.65 -8.62 49.53
C SER A 328 -14.00 -7.22 50.02
N ILE A 329 -14.13 -7.07 51.34
CA ILE A 329 -14.40 -5.76 51.96
C ILE A 329 -13.25 -4.79 51.67
N GLU A 330 -12.02 -5.26 51.59
CA GLU A 330 -10.85 -4.42 51.24
C GLU A 330 -10.97 -3.86 49.82
N GLU A 331 -11.31 -4.70 48.83
CA GLU A 331 -11.56 -4.25 47.45
C GLU A 331 -12.72 -3.23 47.37
N ILE A 332 -13.77 -3.43 48.16
CA ILE A 332 -14.90 -2.51 48.23
C ILE A 332 -14.49 -1.18 48.89
N ILE A 333 -13.72 -1.19 49.97
CA ILE A 333 -13.22 0.04 50.61
C ILE A 333 -12.33 0.81 49.63
N ASP A 334 -11.43 0.11 48.94
CA ASP A 334 -10.53 0.70 47.94
C ASP A 334 -11.32 1.38 46.81
N LEU A 335 -12.29 0.68 46.22
CA LEU A 335 -13.24 1.23 45.25
C LEU A 335 -13.92 2.50 45.77
N LEU A 336 -14.52 2.44 46.96
CA LEU A 336 -15.28 3.57 47.52
C LEU A 336 -14.38 4.79 47.74
N TYR A 337 -13.17 4.59 48.23
CA TYR A 337 -12.26 5.67 48.59
C TYR A 337 -11.52 6.25 47.39
N HIS A 338 -10.93 5.40 46.53
CA HIS A 338 -10.06 5.84 45.45
C HIS A 338 -10.79 6.07 44.13
N HIS A 339 -11.77 5.24 43.80
CA HIS A 339 -12.52 5.35 42.54
C HIS A 339 -13.72 6.28 42.70
N LEU A 340 -14.54 6.07 43.74
CA LEU A 340 -15.73 6.88 43.98
C LEU A 340 -15.48 8.13 44.84
N ASN A 341 -14.27 8.31 45.39
CA ASN A 341 -13.84 9.49 46.14
C ASN A 341 -14.70 9.81 47.39
N LEU A 342 -15.22 8.79 48.08
CA LEU A 342 -15.94 8.98 49.34
C LEU A 342 -14.99 9.30 50.50
N GLY A 343 -15.48 10.08 51.46
CA GLY A 343 -14.78 10.31 52.72
C GLY A 343 -14.77 9.08 53.62
N VAL A 344 -13.74 8.92 54.46
CA VAL A 344 -13.62 7.77 55.40
C VAL A 344 -14.87 7.61 56.27
N GLN A 345 -15.44 8.72 56.76
CA GLN A 345 -16.67 8.66 57.57
C GLN A 345 -17.88 8.19 56.75
N GLU A 346 -17.99 8.63 55.49
CA GLU A 346 -19.07 8.19 54.59
C GLU A 346 -18.97 6.69 54.31
N ILE A 347 -17.76 6.16 54.17
CA ILE A 347 -17.51 4.71 54.02
C ILE A 347 -17.89 3.96 55.29
N ILE A 348 -17.52 4.47 56.47
CA ILE A 348 -17.91 3.86 57.75
C ILE A 348 -19.44 3.80 57.88
N ASP A 349 -20.12 4.91 57.61
CA ASP A 349 -21.57 5.01 57.72
C ASP A 349 -22.26 4.05 56.74
N LEU A 350 -21.73 3.95 55.51
CA LEU A 350 -22.22 3.06 54.48
C LEU A 350 -22.06 1.57 54.85
N LEU A 351 -20.87 1.14 55.27
CA LEU A 351 -20.62 -0.26 55.60
C LEU A 351 -21.30 -0.68 56.90
N SER A 352 -21.47 0.25 57.85
CA SER A 352 -22.24 0.01 59.08
C SER A 352 -23.71 -0.32 58.78
N TYR A 353 -24.30 0.28 57.73
CA TYR A 353 -25.65 -0.05 57.28
C TYR A 353 -25.80 -1.53 56.88
N PHE A 354 -24.72 -2.14 56.38
CA PHE A 354 -24.65 -3.57 56.04
C PHE A 354 -24.22 -4.46 57.21
N ASN A 355 -24.25 -3.96 58.45
CA ASN A 355 -23.78 -4.64 59.67
C ASN A 355 -22.30 -5.09 59.61
N LEU A 356 -21.47 -4.38 58.84
CA LEU A 356 -20.02 -4.60 58.83
C LEU A 356 -19.37 -3.80 59.95
N ASP A 357 -18.39 -4.40 60.62
CA ASP A 357 -17.68 -3.79 61.74
C ASP A 357 -16.90 -2.54 61.26
N PRO A 358 -17.18 -1.33 61.80
CA PRO A 358 -16.45 -0.10 61.47
C PRO A 358 -14.94 -0.22 61.61
N CYS A 359 -14.48 -1.11 62.50
CA CYS A 359 -13.07 -1.39 62.68
C CYS A 359 -12.36 -1.88 61.43
N VAL A 360 -13.07 -2.55 60.51
CA VAL A 360 -12.48 -3.01 59.25
C VAL A 360 -12.02 -1.82 58.40
N VAL A 361 -12.83 -0.75 58.33
CA VAL A 361 -12.50 0.48 57.62
C VAL A 361 -11.38 1.23 58.31
N LEU A 362 -11.44 1.37 59.64
CA LEU A 362 -10.40 2.06 60.40
C LEU A 362 -9.04 1.37 60.26
N ASN A 363 -9.01 0.04 60.36
CA ASN A 363 -7.80 -0.76 60.19
C ASN A 363 -7.22 -0.63 58.78
N TYR A 364 -8.05 -0.59 57.73
CA TYR A 364 -7.60 -0.35 56.35
C TYR A 364 -6.77 0.94 56.24
N PHE A 365 -7.19 1.99 56.93
CA PHE A 365 -6.50 3.28 56.95
C PHE A 365 -5.43 3.41 58.06
N ASN A 366 -5.10 2.33 58.77
CA ASN A 366 -4.20 2.35 59.94
C ASN A 366 -4.67 3.33 61.05
N ILE A 367 -5.98 3.49 61.20
CA ILE A 367 -6.61 4.28 62.26
C ILE A 367 -7.00 3.33 63.41
N PRO A 368 -6.69 3.65 64.68
CA PRO A 368 -7.11 2.83 65.81
C PRO A 368 -8.63 2.74 65.93
N CYS A 369 -9.11 1.52 66.20
CA CYS A 369 -10.34 1.29 66.96
C CYS A 369 -10.13 1.65 68.44
#